data_AF-A0A1V5GVC1-F1
#
_entry.id   AF-A0A1V5GVC1-F1
#
_cell.length_a   1.000
_cell.length_b   1.000
_cell.length_c   1.000
_cell.angle_alpha   90.00
_cell.angle_beta   90.00
_cell.angle_gamma   90.00
#
_symmetry.space_group_name_H-M   'P 1'
#
loop_
_entity.id
_entity.type
_entity.pdbx_description
1 polymer ?
#
loop_
_entity_poly.entity_id
_entity_poly.type
_entity_poly.pdbx_seq_one_letter_code
_entity_poly.pdbx_strand_id
1 'polypeptide(L)'
;MYVAGIAKARAQKDVLALKPSVEHSDERLFVPGESEPIILHAHTFERYLVERIRDEAHRFALGAHRKSRAKRTLSSELLSVPGIGKKRALVLLKHFGSVKKIKEASPSDIAQVIHISEEKAQAILELLT
;
A
#
# COMPACT_ATOMS: atom_id res chain seq x y z
N MET A 1 -9.95 17.93 21.92
CA MET A 1 -9.05 17.46 20.83
C MET A 1 -9.56 18.09 19.55
N TYR A 2 -8.86 19.08 19.00
CA TYR A 2 -9.27 19.74 17.75
C TYR A 2 -8.87 18.85 16.57
N VAL A 3 -9.85 18.28 15.87
CA VAL A 3 -9.61 17.44 14.68
C VAL A 3 -9.88 18.32 13.46
N ALA A 4 -8.83 18.77 12.78
CA ALA A 4 -8.98 19.47 11.51
C ALA A 4 -8.99 18.47 10.35
N GLY A 5 -9.96 18.60 9.44
CA GLY A 5 -10.05 17.79 8.23
C GLY A 5 -9.28 18.44 7.08
N ILE A 6 -8.46 17.67 6.35
CA ILE A 6 -7.70 18.16 5.19
C ILE A 6 -8.28 17.53 3.93
N ALA A 7 -8.69 18.35 2.96
CA ALA A 7 -9.23 17.90 1.69
C ALA A 7 -8.30 18.22 0.53
N LYS A 8 -7.88 17.16 -0.17
CA LYS A 8 -6.98 17.25 -1.33
C LYS A 8 -7.58 18.06 -2.47
N ALA A 9 -6.75 18.91 -3.06
CA ALA A 9 -6.93 19.51 -4.38
C ALA A 9 -7.53 18.53 -5.40
N ARG A 10 -8.69 18.88 -5.99
CA ARG A 10 -9.33 18.07 -7.04
C ARG A 10 -8.79 18.51 -8.40
N ALA A 11 -8.41 17.54 -9.21
CA ALA A 11 -8.13 17.75 -10.62
C ALA A 11 -9.45 17.81 -11.38
N GLN A 12 -9.78 18.96 -11.96
CA GLN A 12 -10.90 19.10 -12.89
C GLN A 12 -10.31 19.11 -14.29
N LYS A 13 -10.66 18.09 -15.09
CA LYS A 13 -10.31 18.05 -16.51
C LYS A 13 -11.37 18.85 -17.25
N ASP A 14 -10.94 19.91 -17.90
CA ASP A 14 -11.83 20.64 -18.79
C ASP A 14 -11.86 19.93 -20.15
N VAL A 15 -12.78 18.98 -20.29
CA VAL A 15 -12.86 18.08 -21.45
C VAL A 15 -13.32 18.82 -22.72
N LEU A 16 -13.91 20.01 -22.55
CA LEU A 16 -14.42 20.85 -23.64
C LEU A 16 -13.40 21.87 -24.16
N ALA A 17 -12.25 22.04 -23.50
CA ALA A 17 -11.24 23.01 -23.89
C ALA A 17 -10.39 22.53 -25.09
N LEU A 18 -10.07 23.46 -26.01
CA LEU A 18 -9.20 23.24 -27.20
C LEU A 18 -7.82 22.63 -26.88
N LYS A 19 -7.36 22.79 -25.63
CA LYS A 19 -6.24 22.06 -25.04
C LYS A 19 -6.70 21.55 -23.68
N PRO A 20 -6.70 20.23 -23.43
CA PRO A 20 -7.07 19.72 -22.12
C PRO A 20 -6.03 20.15 -21.08
N SER A 21 -6.41 21.07 -20.19
CA SER A 21 -5.68 21.42 -18.99
C SER A 21 -6.24 20.63 -17.80
N VAL A 22 -5.37 20.33 -16.84
CA VAL A 22 -5.78 19.81 -15.54
C VAL A 22 -5.64 20.97 -14.57
N GLU A 23 -6.77 21.55 -14.17
CA GLU A 23 -6.79 22.54 -13.09
C GLU A 23 -6.93 21.83 -11.74
N HIS A 24 -6.03 22.15 -10.83
CA HIS A 24 -6.07 21.64 -9.46
C HIS A 24 -6.70 22.71 -8.58
N SER A 25 -7.80 22.37 -7.89
CA SER A 25 -8.38 23.26 -6.88
C SER A 25 -7.40 23.51 -5.73
N ASP A 26 -7.52 24.63 -5.02
CA ASP A 26 -6.74 24.88 -3.81
C ASP A 26 -7.02 23.83 -2.71
N GLU A 27 -6.04 23.67 -1.81
CA GLU A 27 -6.14 22.79 -0.65
C GLU A 27 -7.02 23.45 0.42
N ARG A 28 -7.81 22.65 1.16
CA ARG A 28 -8.78 23.18 2.12
C ARG A 28 -8.61 22.54 3.49
N LEU A 29 -8.60 23.38 4.53
CA LEU A 29 -8.57 22.99 5.93
C LEU A 29 -9.92 23.28 6.58
N PHE A 30 -10.56 22.23 7.10
CA PHE A 30 -11.84 22.33 7.80
C PHE A 30 -11.60 22.31 9.30
N VAL A 31 -12.07 23.34 9.98
CA VAL A 31 -11.94 23.51 11.43
C VAL A 31 -13.28 23.17 12.10
N PRO A 32 -13.30 22.38 13.19
CA PRO A 32 -14.54 22.09 13.89
C PRO A 32 -15.23 23.37 14.39
N GLY A 33 -16.53 23.49 14.09
CA GLY A 33 -17.34 24.65 14.47
C GLY A 33 -17.41 25.73 13.40
N GLU A 34 -16.61 25.64 12.34
CA GLU A 34 -16.64 26.58 11.21
C GLU A 34 -17.30 25.91 9.99
N SER A 35 -18.23 26.63 9.35
CA SER A 35 -18.88 26.16 8.13
C SER A 35 -18.00 26.34 6.90
N GLU A 36 -17.19 27.40 6.88
CA GLU A 36 -16.30 27.73 5.77
C GLU A 36 -14.90 27.16 5.98
N PRO A 37 -14.31 26.50 4.96
CA PRO A 37 -12.94 26.03 5.04
C PRO A 37 -11.95 27.19 4.92
N ILE A 38 -10.80 27.04 5.57
CA ILE A 38 -9.63 27.86 5.29
C ILE A 38 -9.04 27.39 3.96
N ILE A 39 -9.01 28.30 2.97
CA ILE A 39 -8.39 28.04 1.67
C ILE A 39 -6.88 28.24 1.78
N LEU A 40 -6.12 27.21 1.39
CA LEU A 40 -4.67 27.24 1.34
C LEU A 40 -4.26 27.41 -0.12
N HIS A 41 -3.96 28.66 -0.48
CA HIS A 41 -3.58 29.04 -1.84
C HIS A 41 -2.31 28.34 -2.32
N ALA A 42 -2.17 28.25 -3.64
CA ALA A 42 -0.96 27.74 -4.24
C ALA A 42 0.29 28.56 -3.88
N HIS A 43 1.43 27.86 -3.80
CA HIS A 43 2.75 28.44 -3.55
C HIS A 43 2.96 29.10 -2.17
N THR A 44 2.08 28.84 -1.19
CA THR A 44 2.25 29.30 0.19
C THR A 44 2.90 28.23 1.07
N PHE A 45 3.61 28.64 2.11
CA PHE A 45 4.33 27.72 3.00
C PHE A 45 3.37 26.86 3.83
N GLU A 46 2.25 27.43 4.25
CA GLU A 46 1.18 26.80 5.02
C GLU A 46 0.59 25.62 4.25
N ARG A 47 0.35 25.79 2.94
CA ARG A 47 -0.12 24.73 2.06
C ARG A 47 0.88 23.57 2.01
N TYR A 48 2.16 23.87 1.77
CA TYR A 48 3.20 22.83 1.68
C TYR A 48 3.32 22.02 2.97
N LEU A 49 3.23 22.67 4.13
CA LEU A 49 3.28 22.00 5.42
C LEU A 49 2.11 21.03 5.60
N VAL A 50 0.89 21.48 5.32
CA VAL A 50 -0.33 20.68 5.44
C VAL A 50 -0.32 19.49 4.47
N GLU A 51 0.11 19.70 3.23
CA GLU A 51 0.29 18.62 2.25
C GLU A 51 1.28 17.56 2.74
N ARG A 52 2.42 17.99 3.29
CA ARG A 52 3.44 17.06 3.82
C ARG A 52 2.90 16.22 4.99
N ILE A 53 2.15 16.83 5.90
CA ILE A 53 1.51 16.12 7.01
C ILE A 53 0.50 15.11 6.48
N ARG A 54 -0.36 15.51 5.53
CA ARG A 54 -1.36 14.63 4.91
C ARG A 54 -0.69 13.45 4.20
N ASP A 55 0.34 13.71 3.42
CA ASP A 55 1.04 12.68 2.64
C ASP A 55 1.75 11.70 3.57
N GLU A 56 2.32 12.18 4.68
CA GLU A 56 2.95 11.33 5.69
C GLU A 56 1.92 10.50 6.48
N ALA A 57 0.79 11.08 6.85
CA ALA A 57 -0.32 10.35 7.46
C ALA A 57 -0.86 9.26 6.52
N HIS A 58 -1.03 9.58 5.23
CA HIS A 58 -1.44 8.62 4.22
C HIS A 58 -0.41 7.50 4.02
N ARG A 59 0.88 7.85 3.93
CA ARG A 59 2.00 6.90 3.84
C ARG A 59 2.01 5.96 5.04
N PHE A 60 1.85 6.49 6.25
CA PHE A 60 1.79 5.73 7.49
C PHE A 60 0.60 4.77 7.52
N ALA A 61 -0.61 5.25 7.23
CA ALA A 61 -1.83 4.44 7.21
C ALA A 61 -1.73 3.29 6.19
N LEU A 62 -1.29 3.59 4.95
CA LEU A 62 -1.06 2.58 3.92
C LEU A 62 0.04 1.58 4.34
N GLY A 63 1.09 2.05 5.01
CA GLY A 63 2.15 1.21 5.54
C GLY A 63 1.63 0.25 6.62
N ALA A 64 0.80 0.74 7.55
CA ALA A 64 0.20 -0.07 8.60
C ALA A 64 -0.71 -1.17 8.04
N HIS A 65 -1.57 -0.84 7.08
CA HIS A 65 -2.41 -1.84 6.40
C HIS A 65 -1.59 -2.86 5.63
N ARG A 66 -0.52 -2.43 4.94
CA ARG A 66 0.40 -3.35 4.25
C ARG A 66 1.08 -4.32 5.21
N LYS A 67 1.60 -3.83 6.34
CA LYS A 67 2.22 -4.67 7.39
C LYS A 67 1.23 -5.64 8.02
N SER A 68 0.03 -5.17 8.37
CA SER A 68 -1.04 -6.00 8.96
C SER A 68 -1.47 -7.11 8.00
N ARG A 69 -1.67 -6.78 6.71
CA ARG A 69 -2.00 -7.75 5.66
C ARG A 69 -0.89 -8.78 5.48
N ALA A 70 0.38 -8.34 5.40
CA ALA A 70 1.51 -9.24 5.29
C ALA A 70 1.59 -10.21 6.49
N LYS A 71 1.36 -9.73 7.71
CA LYS A 71 1.34 -10.57 8.93
C LYS A 71 0.20 -11.60 8.88
N ARG A 72 -0.99 -11.20 8.44
CA ARG A 72 -2.14 -12.12 8.29
C ARG A 72 -1.85 -13.21 7.27
N THR A 73 -1.39 -12.81 6.08
CA THR A 73 -1.03 -13.73 4.99
C THR A 73 0.06 -14.72 5.40
N LEU A 74 1.09 -14.27 6.13
CA LEU A 74 2.15 -15.13 6.65
C LEU A 74 1.61 -16.19 7.61
N SER A 75 0.62 -15.81 8.45
CA SER A 75 0.01 -16.69 9.43
C SER A 75 -1.00 -17.67 8.85
N SER A 76 -1.81 -17.28 7.87
CA SER A 76 -2.97 -18.08 7.43
C SER A 76 -2.66 -19.04 6.29
N GLU A 77 -1.73 -18.70 5.39
CA GLU A 77 -1.52 -19.46 4.14
C GLU A 77 -0.17 -20.17 4.10
N LEU A 78 0.92 -19.55 4.58
CA LEU A 78 2.25 -20.17 4.50
C LEU A 78 2.59 -21.04 5.71
N LEU A 79 2.17 -20.64 6.92
CA LEU A 79 2.45 -21.39 8.15
C LEU A 79 1.53 -22.59 8.36
N SER A 80 0.43 -22.69 7.61
CA SER A 80 -0.43 -23.87 7.60
C SER A 80 0.16 -25.02 6.78
N VAL A 81 1.08 -24.74 5.85
CA VAL A 81 1.69 -25.74 4.97
C VAL A 81 2.75 -26.55 5.73
N PRO A 82 2.58 -27.88 5.85
CA PRO A 82 3.59 -28.75 6.42
C PRO A 82 4.93 -28.61 5.68
N GLY A 83 6.02 -28.41 6.42
CA GLY A 83 7.37 -28.21 5.84
C GLY A 83 7.77 -26.75 5.61
N ILE A 84 6.85 -25.78 5.77
CA ILE A 84 7.15 -24.35 5.80
C ILE A 84 7.12 -23.80 7.23
N GLY A 85 8.30 -23.54 7.78
CA GLY A 85 8.46 -22.78 9.02
C GLY A 85 8.50 -21.26 8.81
N LYS A 86 8.40 -20.49 9.90
CA LYS A 86 8.44 -19.02 9.90
C LYS A 86 9.60 -18.41 9.09
N LYS A 87 10.80 -19.01 9.18
CA LYS A 87 11.97 -18.53 8.43
C LYS A 87 11.78 -18.64 6.92
N ARG A 88 11.34 -19.80 6.41
CA ARG A 88 11.10 -20.02 4.97
C ARG A 88 9.95 -19.16 4.45
N ALA A 89 8.86 -19.05 5.21
CA ALA A 89 7.74 -18.18 4.87
C ALA A 89 8.15 -16.70 4.72
N LEU A 90 8.98 -16.20 5.64
CA LEU A 90 9.51 -14.82 5.57
C LEU A 90 10.42 -14.61 4.35
N VAL A 91 11.29 -15.59 4.03
CA VAL A 91 12.18 -15.50 2.87
C VAL A 91 11.37 -15.47 1.56
N LEU A 92 10.40 -16.36 1.41
CA LEU A 92 9.50 -16.37 0.25
C LEU A 92 8.72 -15.06 0.12
N LEU A 93 8.13 -14.56 1.22
CA LEU A 93 7.40 -13.29 1.19
C LEU A 93 8.31 -12.09 0.91
N LYS A 94 9.55 -12.10 1.37
CA LYS A 94 10.52 -11.03 1.07
C LYS A 94 10.94 -11.05 -0.40
N HIS A 95 11.09 -12.24 -0.99
CA HIS A 95 11.48 -12.41 -2.38
C HIS A 95 10.33 -12.10 -3.35
N PHE A 96 9.18 -12.75 -3.16
CA PHE A 96 8.04 -12.66 -4.07
C PHE A 96 7.04 -11.55 -3.71
N GLY A 97 7.08 -11.01 -2.49
CA GLY A 97 6.25 -9.88 -2.03
C GLY A 97 4.82 -10.22 -1.61
N SER A 98 4.24 -11.32 -2.11
CA SER A 98 2.88 -11.75 -1.74
C SER A 98 2.68 -13.25 -1.98
N VAL A 99 1.74 -13.90 -1.27
CA VAL A 99 1.43 -15.31 -1.51
C VAL A 99 0.87 -15.55 -2.90
N LYS A 100 0.09 -14.61 -3.46
CA LYS A 100 -0.35 -14.69 -4.85
C LYS A 100 0.83 -14.89 -5.82
N LYS A 101 1.88 -14.06 -5.67
CA LYS A 101 3.11 -14.18 -6.47
C LYS A 101 3.92 -15.44 -6.18
N ILE A 102 3.81 -16.03 -4.98
CA ILE A 102 4.41 -17.32 -4.66
C ILE A 102 3.67 -18.44 -5.41
N LYS A 103 2.33 -18.41 -5.44
CA LYS A 103 1.50 -19.39 -6.17
C LYS A 103 1.75 -19.34 -7.69
N GLU A 104 2.11 -18.18 -8.22
CA GLU A 104 2.44 -17.98 -9.64
C GLU A 104 3.91 -18.28 -10.00
N ALA A 105 4.77 -18.53 -9.00
CA ALA A 105 6.19 -18.78 -9.22
C ALA A 105 6.46 -20.22 -9.70
N SER A 106 7.58 -20.42 -10.39
CA SER A 106 7.98 -21.78 -10.78
C SER A 106 8.47 -22.58 -9.56
N PRO A 107 8.32 -23.92 -9.57
CA PRO A 107 8.84 -24.78 -8.51
C PRO A 107 10.35 -24.62 -8.33
N SER A 108 11.09 -24.44 -9.42
CA SER A 108 12.53 -24.16 -9.42
C SER A 108 12.89 -22.87 -8.69
N ASP A 109 12.15 -21.78 -8.92
CA ASP A 109 12.40 -20.51 -8.23
C ASP A 109 12.18 -20.64 -6.72
N ILE A 110 11.12 -21.33 -6.31
CA ILE A 110 10.85 -21.59 -4.88
C ILE A 110 11.96 -22.46 -4.28
N ALA A 111 12.35 -23.52 -4.98
CA ALA A 111 13.41 -24.43 -4.57
C ALA A 111 14.74 -23.68 -4.33
N GLN A 112 15.09 -22.75 -5.22
CA GLN A 112 16.28 -21.90 -5.09
C GLN A 112 16.19 -20.95 -3.89
N VAL A 113 15.04 -20.29 -3.71
CA VAL A 113 14.86 -19.26 -2.68
C VAL A 113 14.90 -19.84 -1.25
N ILE A 114 14.39 -21.05 -1.03
CA ILE A 114 14.38 -21.69 0.31
C ILE A 114 15.29 -22.91 0.44
N HIS A 115 16.15 -23.15 -0.55
CA HIS A 115 17.16 -24.21 -0.62
C HIS A 115 16.58 -25.60 -0.33
N ILE A 116 15.62 -26.03 -1.15
CA ILE A 116 15.02 -27.37 -1.09
C ILE A 116 15.06 -28.03 -2.48
N SER A 117 14.74 -29.33 -2.55
CA SER A 117 14.57 -30.00 -3.84
C SER A 117 13.33 -29.48 -4.58
N GLU A 118 13.37 -29.51 -5.91
CA GLU A 118 12.28 -29.07 -6.77
C GLU A 118 11.00 -29.87 -6.53
N GLU A 119 11.11 -31.19 -6.31
CA GLU A 119 9.98 -32.05 -5.92
C GLU A 119 9.27 -31.55 -4.65
N LYS A 120 10.03 -31.10 -3.64
CA LYS A 120 9.45 -30.57 -2.40
C LYS A 120 8.83 -29.19 -2.64
N ALA A 121 9.41 -28.37 -3.50
CA ALA A 121 8.85 -27.08 -3.86
C ALA A 121 7.51 -27.23 -4.62
N GLN A 122 7.43 -28.22 -5.52
CA GLN A 122 6.22 -28.58 -6.23
C GLN A 122 5.11 -29.03 -5.26
N ALA A 123 5.42 -29.94 -4.34
CA ALA A 123 4.45 -30.40 -3.33
C ALA A 123 3.93 -29.25 -2.44
N ILE A 124 4.81 -28.30 -2.11
CA ILE A 124 4.43 -27.08 -1.38
C ILE A 124 3.47 -26.21 -2.20
N LEU A 125 3.73 -26.01 -3.50
CA LEU A 125 2.87 -25.22 -4.39
C LEU A 125 1.47 -25.81 -4.51
N GLU A 126 1.37 -27.14 -4.60
CA GLU A 126 0.09 -27.85 -4.67
C GLU A 126 -0.74 -27.67 -3.39
N LEU A 127 -0.09 -27.61 -2.22
CA LEU A 127 -0.75 -27.36 -0.94
C LEU A 127 -1.18 -25.90 -0.77
N LEU A 128 -0.63 -24.99 -1.57
CA LEU A 128 -0.98 -23.57 -1.59
C LEU A 128 -2.13 -23.25 -2.55
N THR A 129 -2.85 -24.24 -3.12
CA THR A 129 -3.98 -23.99 -4.04
C THR A 129 -4.98 -22.97 -3.49
#